data_AF-A0A5C5WEP2-F1
#
_entry.id   AF-A0A5C5WEP2-F1
#
_cell.length_a   1.000
_cell.length_b   1.000
_cell.length_c   1.000
_cell.angle_alpha   90.00
_cell.angle_beta   90.00
_cell.angle_gamma   90.00
#
_symmetry.space_group_name_H-M   'P 1'
#
loop_
_entity.id
_entity.type
_entity.pdbx_description
1 polymer ?
#
loop_
_entity_poly.entity_id
_entity_poly.type
_entity_poly.pdbx_seq_one_letter_code
_entity_poly.pdbx_strand_id
1 'polypeptide(L)' 'MDKKAKKRAEVLRKKIDSLQHRLNGAREQMDDPDEVTDLEDEISAAKEELSEIKNS' A
#
# COMPACT_ATOMS: atom_id res chain seq x y z
N MET A 1 -12.49 -10.91 -11.63
CA MET A 1 -13.03 -10.12 -10.48
C MET A 1 -14.55 -10.18 -10.30
N ASP A 2 -14.98 -10.89 -9.26
CA ASP A 2 -16.31 -10.76 -8.66
C ASP A 2 -16.51 -9.39 -7.93
N LYS A 3 -17.76 -9.01 -7.62
CA LYS A 3 -18.11 -7.79 -6.86
C LYS A 3 -17.32 -7.69 -5.54
N LYS A 4 -17.10 -8.81 -4.86
CA LYS A 4 -16.31 -8.87 -3.62
C LYS A 4 -14.83 -8.59 -3.87
N ALA A 5 -14.26 -9.14 -4.94
CA ALA A 5 -12.87 -8.92 -5.34
C ALA A 5 -12.64 -7.44 -5.73
N LYS A 6 -13.57 -6.85 -6.49
CA LYS A 6 -13.52 -5.42 -6.84
C LYS A 6 -13.52 -4.54 -5.59
N LYS A 7 -14.37 -4.84 -4.60
CA LYS A 7 -14.42 -4.07 -3.34
C LYS A 7 -13.13 -4.20 -2.54
N ARG A 8 -12.55 -5.39 -2.46
CA ARG A 8 -11.25 -5.62 -1.81
C ARG A 8 -10.12 -4.84 -2.50
N ALA A 9 -10.08 -4.88 -3.84
CA ALA A 9 -9.13 -4.11 -4.62
C ALA A 9 -9.26 -2.59 -4.38
N GLU A 10 -10.49 -2.07 -4.25
CA GLU A 10 -10.71 -0.65 -3.90
C GLU A 10 -10.20 -0.31 -2.49
N VAL A 11 -10.42 -1.19 -1.51
CA VAL A 11 -9.91 -1.00 -0.14
C VAL A 11 -8.39 -1.01 -0.11
N LEU A 12 -7.76 -1.95 -0.82
CA LEU A 12 -6.30 -2.03 -0.93
C LEU A 12 -5.70 -0.80 -1.62
N ARG A 13 -6.33 -0.29 -2.68
CA ARG A 13 -5.91 0.96 -3.32
C ARG A 13 -5.90 2.12 -2.34
N LYS A 14 -6.98 2.30 -1.56
CA LYS A 14 -7.05 3.35 -0.54
C LYS A 14 -5.98 3.17 0.54
N LYS A 15 -5.68 1.92 0.95
CA LYS A 15 -4.60 1.62 1.88
C LYS A 15 -3.24 2.03 1.29
N ILE A 16 -2.96 1.67 0.04
CA ILE A 16 -1.73 2.04 -0.67
C ILE A 16 -1.58 3.56 -0.74
N ASP A 17 -2.63 4.28 -1.14
CA ASP A 17 -2.60 5.75 -1.25
C ASP A 17 -2.27 6.40 0.11
N SER A 18 -2.88 5.89 1.20
CA SER A 18 -2.60 6.38 2.56
C SER A 18 -1.16 6.06 3.01
N LEU A 19 -0.66 4.87 2.70
CA LEU A 19 0.72 4.47 3.04
C LEU A 19 1.74 5.31 2.25
N GLN A 20 1.46 5.61 0.97
CA GLN A 20 2.31 6.48 0.17
C GLN A 20 2.37 7.91 0.71
N HIS A 21 1.24 8.44 1.19
CA HIS A 21 1.24 9.76 1.83
C HIS A 21 2.09 9.77 3.11
N ARG A 22 1.96 8.73 3.95
CA ARG A 22 2.81 8.54 5.14
C ARG A 22 4.29 8.41 4.77
N LEU A 23 4.60 7.61 3.75
CA LEU A 23 5.97 7.42 3.27
C LEU A 23 6.58 8.74 2.80
N ASN A 24 5.82 9.55 2.06
CA ASN A 24 6.30 10.86 1.62
C ASN A 24 6.58 11.77 2.83
N GLY A 25 5.71 11.80 3.82
CA GLY A 25 5.94 12.56 5.06
C GLY A 25 7.16 12.06 5.85
N ALA A 26 7.31 10.74 6.00
CA ALA A 26 8.44 10.11 6.68
C ALA A 26 9.76 10.37 5.93
N ARG A 27 9.76 10.30 4.60
CA ARG A 27 10.91 10.65 3.76
C ARG A 27 11.25 12.14 3.77
N GLU A 28 10.27 13.02 3.92
CA GLU A 28 10.49 14.46 4.02
C GLU A 28 11.08 14.86 5.38
N GLN A 29 10.65 14.19 6.45
CA GLN A 29 11.11 14.46 7.81
C GLN A 29 12.42 13.72 8.13
N MET A 30 12.71 12.59 7.47
CA MET A 30 13.89 11.71 7.69
C MET A 30 14.25 11.48 9.16
N ASP A 31 13.25 11.51 10.05
CA ASP A 31 13.46 11.34 11.49
C ASP A 31 13.71 9.86 11.84
N ASP A 32 13.12 8.94 11.09
CA ASP A 32 13.25 7.50 11.29
C ASP A 32 13.41 6.74 9.94
N PRO A 33 14.62 6.24 9.62
CA PRO A 33 14.85 5.46 8.41
C PRO A 33 14.23 4.05 8.46
N ASP A 34 13.96 3.51 9.64
CA ASP A 34 13.30 2.21 9.79
C ASP A 34 11.81 2.35 9.45
N GLU A 35 11.15 3.45 9.85
CA GLU A 35 9.76 3.73 9.45
C GLU A 35 9.59 3.82 7.93
N VAL A 36 10.55 4.44 7.23
CA VAL A 36 10.54 4.51 5.76
C VAL A 36 10.61 3.11 5.16
N THR A 37 11.48 2.25 5.69
CA THR A 37 11.65 0.87 5.22
C THR A 37 10.38 0.05 5.46
N ASP A 38 9.80 0.13 6.66
CA ASP A 38 8.55 -0.56 7.02
C ASP A 38 7.39 -0.13 6.11
N LEU A 39 7.27 1.17 5.83
CA LEU A 39 6.24 1.71 4.94
C LEU A 39 6.43 1.23 3.49
N GLU A 40 7.66 1.11 3.01
CA GLU A 40 7.98 0.57 1.68
C GLU A 40 7.60 -0.91 1.55
N ASP A 41 7.88 -1.70 2.58
CA ASP A 41 7.51 -3.12 2.65
C ASP A 41 5.99 -3.30 2.71
N GLU A 42 5.30 -2.52 3.53
CA GLU A 42 3.84 -2.53 3.61
C GLU A 42 3.17 -2.15 2.27
N ILE A 43 3.72 -1.14 1.57
CA ILE A 43 3.24 -0.74 0.24
C ILE A 43 3.47 -1.86 -0.77
N SER A 44 4.62 -2.52 -0.72
CA SER A 44 4.98 -3.60 -1.65
C SER A 44 4.06 -4.81 -1.45
N ALA A 45 3.85 -5.24 -0.22
CA ALA A 45 2.92 -6.31 0.11
C ALA A 45 1.47 -5.99 -0.33
N ALA A 46 1.00 -4.77 -0.09
CA ALA A 46 -0.34 -4.36 -0.50
C ALA A 46 -0.49 -4.29 -2.03
N LYS A 47 0.57 -3.93 -2.77
CA LYS A 47 0.59 -3.94 -4.24
C LYS A 47 0.58 -5.36 -4.80
N GLU A 48 1.30 -6.28 -4.17
CA GLU A 48 1.32 -7.70 -4.55
C GLU A 48 -0.08 -8.31 -4.37
N GLU A 49 -0.70 -8.13 -3.20
CA GLU A 49 -2.07 -8.59 -2.95
C GLU A 49 -3.09 -7.98 -3.94
N LEU A 50 -2.92 -6.69 -4.29
CA LEU A 50 -3.75 -6.04 -5.30
C LEU A 50 -3.54 -6.65 -6.70
N SER A 51 -2.31 -7.06 -7.03
CA SER A 51 -1.98 -7.73 -8.28
C SER A 51 -2.62 -9.12 -8.35
N GLU A 52 -2.53 -9.91 -7.28
CA GLU A 52 -3.16 -11.22 -7.17
C GLU A 52 -4.68 -11.12 -7.37
N ILE A 53 -5.33 -10.16 -6.70
CA ILE A 53 -6.78 -9.94 -6.86
C ILE A 53 -7.15 -9.51 -8.29
N LYS A 54 -6.26 -8.80 -9.00
CA LYS A 54 -6.46 -8.43 -10.41
C LYS A 54 -6.29 -9.60 -11.37
N ASN A 55 -5.40 -10.52 -11.05
CA ASN A 55 -5.15 -11.71 -11.86
C ASN A 55 -6.13 -12.85 -11.54
N SER A 56 -7.02 -12.67 -10.54
CA SER A 56 -8.07 -13.61 -10.12
C SER A 56 -9.50 -13.25 -10.59
#